data_AF-A0A933QRC1-F1
#
_entry.id   AF-A0A933QRC1-F1
#
_cell.length_a   1.000
_cell.length_b   1.000
_cell.length_c   1.000
_cell.angle_alpha   90.00
_cell.angle_beta   90.00
_cell.angle_gamma   90.00
#
_symmetry.space_group_name_H-M   'P 1'
#
loop_
_entity.id
_entity.type
_entity.pdbx_description
1 polymer ?
#
loop_
_entity_poly.entity_id
_entity_poly.type
_entity_poly.pdbx_seq_one_letter_code
_entity_poly.pdbx_strand_id
1 'polypeptide(L)'
;MESVQPHDLHTLWQFRGNLPRWITDSPTIMRCWELLAPLDWAHLPERNLQRDWGQPTIPYAAFIAAELIRLNEPLSTPERLHRFLVEHPGFIGLLGFPLAPAPETDLGFNPRASLPTVRHFTYLLRYMPNAVLQFLLADSVRLIHAQLQRLNAPLIECVSLDTKHVIAWVKENNLRFLQRLRARRSEND
;
A
#
# COMPACT_ATOMS: atom_id res chain seq x y z
N MET A 1 5.94 3.16 -29.88
CA MET A 1 5.59 3.59 -28.52
C MET A 1 5.12 2.36 -27.79
N GLU A 2 6.04 1.67 -27.12
CA GLU A 2 5.71 0.50 -26.30
C GLU A 2 4.68 0.93 -25.26
N SER A 3 3.51 0.31 -25.32
CA SER A 3 2.50 0.38 -24.29
C SER A 3 3.13 -0.10 -22.99
N VAL A 4 3.51 0.83 -22.11
CA VAL A 4 4.01 0.52 -20.78
C VAL A 4 2.84 -0.10 -20.02
N GLN A 5 2.74 -1.43 -20.07
CA GLN A 5 1.89 -2.17 -19.16
C GLN A 5 2.33 -1.80 -17.73
N PRO A 6 1.41 -1.47 -16.81
CA PRO A 6 1.79 -1.25 -15.43
C PRO A 6 2.37 -2.56 -14.90
N HIS A 7 3.68 -2.60 -14.67
CA HIS A 7 4.32 -3.79 -14.12
C HIS A 7 3.95 -3.82 -12.65
N ASP A 8 3.27 -4.88 -12.21
CA ASP A 8 2.98 -5.07 -10.79
C ASP A 8 4.28 -5.29 -10.00
N LEU A 9 4.19 -5.11 -8.67
CA LEU A 9 5.33 -5.29 -7.76
C LEU A 9 5.98 -6.67 -7.89
N HIS A 10 5.18 -7.70 -8.23
CA HIS A 10 5.67 -9.06 -8.42
C HIS A 10 6.59 -9.18 -9.64
N THR A 11 6.15 -8.67 -10.78
CA THR A 11 6.90 -8.69 -12.03
C THR A 11 8.21 -7.91 -11.88
N LEU A 12 8.16 -6.72 -11.26
CA LEU A 12 9.36 -5.90 -11.03
C LEU A 12 10.34 -6.55 -10.07
N TRP A 13 9.86 -7.30 -9.08
CA TRP A 13 10.73 -8.05 -8.18
C TRP A 13 11.52 -9.15 -8.90
N GLN A 14 10.88 -9.87 -9.83
CA GLN A 14 11.54 -10.90 -10.64
C GLN A 14 12.64 -10.31 -11.55
N PHE A 15 12.50 -9.06 -11.98
CA PHE A 15 13.45 -8.37 -12.86
C PHE A 15 14.27 -7.28 -12.14
N ARG A 16 14.72 -7.54 -10.90
CA ARG A 16 15.55 -6.60 -10.11
C ARG A 16 16.77 -6.04 -10.85
N GLY A 17 17.34 -6.78 -11.80
CA GLY A 17 18.49 -6.33 -12.60
C GLY A 17 18.14 -5.28 -13.67
N ASN A 18 16.87 -5.16 -14.06
CA ASN A 18 16.39 -4.32 -15.15
C ASN A 18 15.23 -3.43 -14.69
N LEU A 19 15.43 -2.71 -13.60
CA LEU A 19 14.42 -1.76 -13.12
C LEU A 19 14.33 -0.54 -14.05
N PRO A 20 13.12 -0.07 -14.39
CA PRO A 20 12.92 1.18 -15.10
C PRO A 20 13.61 2.37 -14.43
N ARG A 21 14.14 3.31 -15.23
CA ARG A 21 14.87 4.49 -14.74
C ARG A 21 14.07 5.33 -13.75
N TRP A 22 12.78 5.51 -13.98
CA TRP A 22 11.92 6.26 -13.08
C TRP A 22 11.79 5.63 -11.66
N ILE A 23 12.17 4.37 -11.48
CA ILE A 23 12.34 3.73 -10.16
C ILE A 23 13.73 4.04 -9.61
N THR A 24 14.78 3.80 -10.40
CA THR A 24 16.18 3.91 -9.94
C THR A 24 16.63 5.35 -9.70
N ASP A 25 16.04 6.31 -10.40
CA ASP A 25 16.38 7.73 -10.32
C ASP A 25 15.81 8.40 -9.06
N SER A 26 14.89 7.73 -8.36
CA SER A 26 14.30 8.22 -7.11
C SER A 26 14.73 7.36 -5.92
N PRO A 27 15.61 7.88 -5.03
CA PRO A 27 16.02 7.16 -3.83
C PRO A 27 14.85 6.76 -2.92
N THR A 28 13.81 7.59 -2.86
CA THR A 28 12.60 7.33 -2.08
C THR A 28 11.82 6.14 -2.63
N ILE A 29 11.63 6.09 -3.96
CA ILE A 29 10.95 4.97 -4.62
C ILE A 29 11.76 3.70 -4.44
N MET A 30 13.08 3.75 -4.66
CA MET A 30 13.96 2.60 -4.49
C MET A 30 13.91 2.03 -3.07
N ARG A 31 14.02 2.89 -2.04
CA ARG A 31 13.94 2.45 -0.63
C ARG A 31 12.61 1.77 -0.31
N CYS A 32 11.50 2.36 -0.72
CA CYS A 32 10.18 1.78 -0.48
C CYS A 32 9.98 0.49 -1.27
N TRP A 33 10.48 0.42 -2.50
CA TRP A 33 10.46 -0.80 -3.30
C TRP A 33 11.26 -1.92 -2.64
N GLU A 34 12.49 -1.67 -2.17
CA GLU A 34 13.32 -2.70 -1.51
C GLU A 34 12.67 -3.26 -0.23
N LEU A 35 11.90 -2.42 0.48
CA LEU A 35 11.14 -2.86 1.66
C LEU A 35 9.97 -3.77 1.29
N LEU A 36 9.26 -3.44 0.20
CA LEU A 36 8.00 -4.08 -0.16
C LEU A 36 8.15 -5.27 -1.11
N ALA A 37 9.13 -5.21 -2.00
CA ALA A 37 9.32 -6.19 -3.07
C ALA A 37 9.53 -7.63 -2.60
N PRO A 38 10.16 -7.91 -1.43
CA PRO A 38 10.31 -9.29 -0.95
C PRO A 38 9.00 -10.00 -0.59
N LEU A 39 7.90 -9.26 -0.39
CA LEU A 39 6.59 -9.85 -0.11
C LEU A 39 6.09 -10.66 -1.31
N ASP A 40 5.37 -11.74 -1.03
CA ASP A 40 4.84 -12.66 -2.04
C ASP A 40 3.55 -12.13 -2.70
N TRP A 41 3.71 -11.03 -3.44
CA TRP A 41 2.59 -10.33 -4.09
C TRP A 41 1.82 -11.21 -5.09
N ALA A 42 2.41 -12.26 -5.66
CA ALA A 42 1.73 -13.16 -6.61
C ALA A 42 0.68 -14.05 -5.96
N HIS A 43 0.90 -14.44 -4.70
CA HIS A 43 -0.03 -15.32 -3.98
C HIS A 43 -0.98 -14.54 -3.07
N LEU A 44 -0.93 -13.20 -3.09
CA LEU A 44 -1.85 -12.35 -2.35
C LEU A 44 -3.29 -12.66 -2.79
N PRO A 45 -4.23 -12.92 -1.86
CA PRO A 45 -5.63 -13.12 -2.21
C PRO A 45 -6.23 -11.84 -2.80
N GLU A 46 -6.36 -11.80 -4.12
CA GLU A 46 -6.79 -10.62 -4.86
C GLU A 46 -8.30 -10.64 -5.14
N ARG A 47 -8.90 -9.46 -5.33
CA ARG A 47 -10.28 -9.34 -5.80
C ARG A 47 -10.37 -9.57 -7.31
N ASN A 48 -11.58 -9.79 -7.81
CA ASN A 48 -11.81 -9.89 -9.24
C ASN A 48 -11.59 -8.51 -9.92
N LEU A 49 -10.47 -8.38 -10.65
CA LEU A 49 -10.08 -7.16 -11.37
C LEU A 49 -10.78 -7.00 -12.72
N GLN A 50 -11.42 -8.06 -13.26
CA GLN A 50 -12.14 -8.00 -14.53
C GLN A 50 -13.53 -7.34 -14.42
N ARG A 51 -14.01 -7.07 -13.20
CA ARG A 51 -15.26 -6.31 -13.03
C ARG A 51 -14.99 -4.83 -13.28
N ASP A 52 -15.54 -4.31 -14.36
CA ASP A 52 -15.50 -2.89 -14.71
C ASP A 52 -16.93 -2.33 -14.74
N TRP A 53 -17.29 -1.51 -13.75
CA TRP A 53 -18.56 -0.77 -13.70
C TRP A 53 -18.37 0.67 -14.22
N GLY A 54 -17.53 0.84 -15.25
CA GLY A 54 -17.17 2.13 -15.84
C GLY A 54 -15.97 2.82 -15.19
N GLN A 55 -15.24 2.11 -14.31
CA GLN A 55 -13.98 2.52 -13.69
C GLN A 55 -13.14 1.26 -13.39
N PRO A 56 -11.83 1.29 -13.65
CA PRO A 56 -10.96 0.15 -13.39
C PRO A 56 -10.93 -0.19 -11.89
N THR A 57 -11.09 -1.48 -11.60
CA THR A 57 -11.04 -1.99 -10.24
C THR A 57 -9.61 -1.94 -9.71
N ILE A 58 -9.39 -1.20 -8.62
CA ILE A 58 -8.08 -1.00 -8.00
C ILE A 58 -7.58 -2.30 -7.33
N PRO A 59 -6.40 -2.84 -7.62
CA PRO A 59 -5.92 -4.05 -6.95
C PRO A 59 -5.74 -3.88 -5.44
N TYR A 60 -6.02 -4.93 -4.65
CA TYR A 60 -5.64 -4.94 -3.24
C TYR A 60 -4.14 -4.81 -3.09
N ALA A 61 -3.34 -5.45 -3.95
CA ALA A 61 -1.88 -5.30 -3.92
C ALA A 61 -1.43 -3.83 -3.96
N ALA A 62 -1.94 -3.05 -4.92
CA ALA A 62 -1.64 -1.63 -5.06
C ALA A 62 -2.04 -0.82 -3.83
N PHE A 63 -3.24 -1.10 -3.33
CA PHE A 63 -3.78 -0.44 -2.15
C PHE A 63 -2.96 -0.74 -0.89
N ILE A 64 -2.64 -2.01 -0.64
CA ILE A 64 -1.88 -2.48 0.52
C ILE A 64 -0.48 -1.89 0.49
N ALA A 65 0.19 -1.94 -0.66
CA ALA A 65 1.53 -1.41 -0.80
C ALA A 65 1.57 0.11 -0.54
N ALA A 66 0.57 0.87 -1.00
CA ALA A 66 0.43 2.28 -0.67
C ALA A 66 0.23 2.52 0.84
N GLU A 67 -0.56 1.69 1.51
CA GLU A 67 -0.73 1.78 2.97
C GLU A 67 0.55 1.40 3.74
N LEU A 68 1.32 0.41 3.27
CA LEU A 68 2.61 0.08 3.86
C LEU A 68 3.62 1.22 3.70
N ILE A 69 3.63 1.92 2.56
CA ILE A 69 4.40 3.16 2.39
C ILE A 69 3.93 4.21 3.39
N ARG A 70 2.62 4.38 3.57
CA ARG A 70 2.07 5.33 4.55
C ARG A 70 2.59 5.06 5.96
N LEU A 71 2.63 3.79 6.36
CA LEU A 71 3.15 3.36 7.66
C LEU A 71 4.68 3.56 7.76
N ASN A 72 5.42 3.33 6.69
CA ASN A 72 6.87 3.51 6.64
C ASN A 72 7.33 4.98 6.62
N GLU A 73 6.60 5.85 5.93
CA GLU A 73 6.96 7.26 5.67
C GLU A 73 6.32 8.25 6.68
N PRO A 74 6.23 7.87 7.96
CA PRO A 74 5.31 8.41 8.99
C PRO A 74 4.15 9.31 8.48
N LEU A 75 3.39 8.84 7.48
CA LEU A 75 2.32 9.62 6.88
C LEU A 75 1.04 9.43 7.71
N SER A 76 0.80 10.39 8.61
CA SER A 76 -0.26 10.31 9.61
C SER A 76 -1.69 10.19 9.05
N THR A 77 -1.94 10.60 7.79
CA THR A 77 -3.28 10.58 7.21
C THR A 77 -3.31 10.07 5.77
N PRO A 78 -4.44 9.51 5.29
CA PRO A 78 -4.60 9.12 3.89
C PRO A 78 -4.48 10.29 2.90
N GLU A 79 -4.81 11.52 3.30
CA GLU A 79 -4.60 12.72 2.47
C GLU A 79 -3.11 12.99 2.25
N ARG A 80 -2.27 12.74 3.27
CA ARG A 80 -0.82 12.84 3.15
C ARG A 80 -0.26 11.75 2.25
N LEU A 81 -0.77 10.51 2.36
CA LEU A 81 -0.43 9.45 1.42
C LEU A 81 -0.79 9.84 -0.01
N HIS A 82 -2.02 10.29 -0.25
CA HIS A 82 -2.47 10.68 -1.58
C HIS A 82 -1.58 11.80 -2.16
N ARG A 83 -1.25 12.81 -1.35
CA ARG A 83 -0.35 13.90 -1.78
C ARG A 83 1.05 13.38 -2.09
N PHE A 84 1.60 12.54 -1.23
CA PHE A 84 2.92 11.93 -1.41
C PHE A 84 3.00 11.13 -2.72
N LEU A 85 1.98 10.32 -3.03
CA LEU A 85 1.91 9.55 -4.29
C LEU A 85 1.79 10.45 -5.52
N VAL A 86 1.09 11.59 -5.42
CA VAL A 86 1.01 12.58 -6.51
C VAL A 86 2.36 13.28 -6.72
N GLU A 87 3.07 13.61 -5.65
CA GLU A 87 4.41 14.22 -5.70
C GLU A 87 5.47 13.23 -6.22
N HIS A 88 5.22 11.92 -6.09
CA HIS A 88 6.13 10.83 -6.46
C HIS A 88 5.43 9.87 -7.44
N PRO A 89 5.11 10.33 -8.67
CA PRO A 89 4.21 9.63 -9.60
C PRO A 89 4.72 8.25 -10.05
N GLY A 90 6.02 7.97 -9.91
CA GLY A 90 6.57 6.62 -10.15
C GLY A 90 5.93 5.56 -9.26
N PHE A 91 5.49 5.90 -8.04
CA PHE A 91 4.75 4.95 -7.20
C PHE A 91 3.43 4.49 -7.85
N ILE A 92 2.78 5.31 -8.66
CA ILE A 92 1.47 4.96 -9.23
C ILE A 92 1.59 3.74 -10.15
N GLY A 93 2.57 3.78 -11.06
CA GLY A 93 2.90 2.64 -11.92
C GLY A 93 3.49 1.47 -11.13
N LEU A 94 4.45 1.75 -10.24
CA LEU A 94 5.15 0.73 -9.44
C LEU A 94 4.19 -0.14 -8.62
N LEU A 95 3.19 0.49 -7.99
CA LEU A 95 2.24 -0.19 -7.13
C LEU A 95 1.15 -0.91 -7.94
N GLY A 96 1.05 -0.66 -9.25
CA GLY A 96 0.03 -1.26 -10.10
C GLY A 96 -1.33 -0.54 -10.04
N PHE A 97 -1.35 0.76 -9.75
CA PHE A 97 -2.58 1.54 -9.89
C PHE A 97 -2.96 1.70 -11.37
N PRO A 98 -4.26 1.71 -11.72
CA PRO A 98 -4.70 2.02 -13.08
C PRO A 98 -4.25 3.42 -13.50
N LEU A 99 -3.60 3.53 -14.67
CA LEU A 99 -3.12 4.81 -15.20
C LEU A 99 -4.20 5.49 -16.03
N ALA A 100 -4.61 6.69 -15.61
CA ALA A 100 -5.53 7.54 -16.38
C ALA A 100 -4.73 8.28 -17.47
N PRO A 101 -4.96 7.99 -18.76
CA PRO A 101 -4.16 8.54 -19.85
C PRO A 101 -4.30 10.07 -19.92
N ALA A 102 -3.17 10.75 -20.10
CA ALA A 102 -3.08 12.20 -20.22
C ALA A 102 -1.89 12.53 -21.14
N PRO A 103 -2.03 12.29 -22.46
CA PRO A 103 -0.95 12.44 -23.44
C PRO A 103 -0.41 13.88 -23.53
N GLU A 104 -1.16 14.86 -23.04
CA GLU A 104 -0.76 16.26 -22.93
C GLU A 104 0.26 16.55 -21.82
N THR A 105 0.54 15.58 -20.94
CA THR A 105 1.49 15.74 -19.83
C THR A 105 2.81 15.02 -20.12
N ASP A 106 3.92 15.51 -19.56
CA ASP A 106 5.25 14.90 -19.72
C ASP A 106 5.30 13.44 -19.21
N LEU A 107 4.42 13.08 -18.27
CA LEU A 107 4.30 11.73 -17.73
C LEU A 107 3.46 10.80 -18.61
N GLY A 108 2.65 11.35 -19.53
CA GLY A 108 1.70 10.61 -20.36
C GLY A 108 0.44 10.11 -19.63
N PHE A 109 0.32 10.39 -18.33
CA PHE A 109 -0.84 10.03 -17.50
C PHE A 109 -1.08 11.08 -16.42
N ASN A 110 -2.32 11.16 -15.91
CA ASN A 110 -2.69 12.09 -14.84
C ASN A 110 -2.53 11.41 -13.47
N PRO A 111 -1.56 11.83 -12.63
CA PRO A 111 -1.33 11.20 -11.33
C PRO A 111 -2.53 11.24 -10.39
N ARG A 112 -3.28 12.35 -10.39
CA ARG A 112 -4.45 12.52 -9.51
C ARG A 112 -5.62 11.64 -9.93
N ALA A 113 -5.86 11.53 -11.25
CA ALA A 113 -6.95 10.71 -11.77
C ALA A 113 -6.64 9.20 -11.71
N SER A 114 -5.37 8.82 -11.60
CA SER A 114 -4.92 7.43 -11.48
C SER A 114 -4.99 6.87 -10.06
N LEU A 115 -5.23 7.74 -9.05
CA LEU A 115 -5.29 7.35 -7.65
C LEU A 115 -6.73 7.27 -7.13
N PRO A 116 -7.03 6.33 -6.22
CA PRO A 116 -8.31 6.33 -5.53
C PRO A 116 -8.48 7.60 -4.71
N THR A 117 -9.72 8.04 -4.59
CA THR A 117 -10.07 9.07 -3.60
C THR A 117 -9.78 8.57 -2.18
N VAL A 118 -9.51 9.50 -1.26
CA VAL A 118 -9.30 9.20 0.17
C VAL A 118 -10.48 8.41 0.77
N ARG A 119 -11.70 8.70 0.33
CA ARG A 119 -12.90 7.94 0.72
C ARG A 119 -12.80 6.48 0.28
N HIS A 120 -12.33 6.23 -0.94
CA HIS A 120 -12.14 4.87 -1.45
C HIS A 120 -11.00 4.15 -0.71
N PHE A 121 -9.91 4.86 -0.35
CA PHE A 121 -8.85 4.29 0.49
C PHE A 121 -9.41 3.76 1.81
N THR A 122 -10.20 4.59 2.50
CA THR A 122 -10.83 4.23 3.77
C THR A 122 -11.84 3.08 3.62
N TYR A 123 -12.57 3.05 2.51
CA TYR A 123 -13.49 1.96 2.22
C TYR A 123 -12.75 0.63 2.07
N LEU A 124 -11.68 0.58 1.28
CA LEU A 124 -10.93 -0.67 1.07
C LEU A 124 -10.36 -1.23 2.37
N LEU A 125 -9.83 -0.39 3.28
CA LEU A 125 -9.37 -0.85 4.60
C LEU A 125 -10.47 -1.52 5.43
N ARG A 126 -11.69 -0.98 5.37
CA ARG A 126 -12.80 -1.47 6.20
C ARG A 126 -13.38 -2.78 5.70
N TYR A 127 -13.34 -3.00 4.39
CA TYR A 127 -14.00 -4.11 3.73
C TYR A 127 -13.03 -5.12 3.12
N MET A 128 -11.72 -4.95 3.35
CA MET A 128 -10.72 -5.92 2.93
C MET A 128 -10.98 -7.27 3.62
N PRO A 129 -10.99 -8.39 2.87
CA PRO A 129 -11.15 -9.71 3.47
C PRO A 129 -10.01 -10.00 4.46
N ASN A 130 -10.35 -10.58 5.61
CA ASN A 130 -9.35 -10.90 6.64
C ASN A 130 -8.24 -11.83 6.10
N ALA A 131 -8.56 -12.71 5.15
CA ALA A 131 -7.59 -13.59 4.50
C ALA A 131 -6.40 -12.84 3.89
N VAL A 132 -6.62 -11.63 3.36
CA VAL A 132 -5.56 -10.80 2.79
C VAL A 132 -4.60 -10.32 3.89
N LEU A 133 -5.14 -9.87 5.02
CA LEU A 133 -4.34 -9.42 6.16
C LEU A 133 -3.57 -10.58 6.82
N GLN A 134 -4.20 -11.75 6.93
CA GLN A 134 -3.54 -12.97 7.44
C GLN A 134 -2.38 -13.39 6.53
N PHE A 135 -2.58 -13.33 5.22
CA PHE A 135 -1.53 -13.62 4.25
C PHE A 135 -0.33 -12.66 4.43
N LEU A 136 -0.58 -11.35 4.47
CA LEU A 136 0.48 -10.35 4.65
C LEU A 136 1.26 -10.55 5.96
N LEU A 137 0.54 -10.83 7.04
CA LEU A 137 1.16 -11.11 8.34
C LEU A 137 2.02 -12.38 8.28
N ALA A 138 1.49 -13.48 7.76
CA ALA A 138 2.23 -14.73 7.65
C ALA A 138 3.50 -14.58 6.79
N ASP A 139 3.38 -13.89 5.65
CA ASP A 139 4.52 -13.71 4.74
C ASP A 139 5.58 -12.75 5.29
N SER A 140 5.17 -11.64 5.92
CA SER A 140 6.12 -10.75 6.61
C SER A 140 6.87 -11.46 7.75
N VAL A 141 6.17 -12.28 8.55
CA VAL A 141 6.79 -13.10 9.59
C VAL A 141 7.80 -14.08 8.98
N ARG A 142 7.41 -14.78 7.90
CA ARG A 142 8.30 -15.68 7.17
C ARG A 142 9.58 -14.98 6.70
N LEU A 143 9.45 -13.78 6.12
CA LEU A 143 10.59 -12.98 5.66
C LEU A 143 11.51 -12.55 6.80
N ILE A 144 10.95 -12.10 7.93
CA ILE A 144 11.70 -11.74 9.13
C ILE A 144 12.48 -12.96 9.64
N HIS A 145 11.83 -14.12 9.77
CA HIS A 145 12.51 -15.35 10.19
C HIS A 145 13.66 -15.73 9.23
N ALA A 146 13.43 -15.68 7.92
CA ALA A 146 14.46 -15.97 6.93
C ALA A 146 15.64 -14.98 6.99
N GLN A 147 15.38 -13.71 7.32
CA GLN A 147 16.43 -12.71 7.52
C GLN A 147 17.22 -12.97 8.81
N LEU A 148 16.55 -13.31 9.91
CA LEU A 148 17.19 -13.64 11.19
C LEU A 148 18.09 -14.88 11.07
N GLN A 149 17.61 -15.93 10.38
CA GLN A 149 18.40 -17.13 10.08
C GLN A 149 19.67 -16.80 9.30
N ARG A 150 19.57 -15.94 8.27
CA ARG A 150 20.76 -15.49 7.51
C ARG A 150 21.77 -14.72 8.35
N LEU A 151 21.33 -14.06 9.42
CA LEU A 151 22.18 -13.35 10.36
C LEU A 151 22.70 -14.25 11.50
N ASN A 152 22.41 -15.56 11.47
CA ASN A 152 22.67 -16.49 12.57
C ASN A 152 22.08 -16.02 13.92
N ALA A 153 20.98 -15.27 13.87
CA ALA A 153 20.25 -14.85 15.05
C ALA A 153 19.32 -16.00 15.55
N PRO A 154 19.10 -16.12 16.86
CA PRO A 154 18.20 -17.12 17.41
C PRO A 154 16.77 -16.91 16.91
N LEU A 155 16.01 -18.01 16.81
CA LEU A 155 14.60 -17.95 16.44
C LEU A 155 13.81 -17.24 17.55
N ILE A 156 12.98 -16.28 17.16
CA ILE A 156 12.04 -15.64 18.08
C ILE A 156 10.86 -16.60 18.26
N GLU A 157 10.84 -17.34 19.36
CA GLU A 157 9.77 -18.31 19.66
C GLU A 157 8.59 -17.66 20.40
N CYS A 158 8.80 -16.50 21.01
CA CYS A 158 7.78 -15.79 21.77
C CYS A 158 7.93 -14.27 21.58
N VAL A 159 6.82 -13.63 21.22
CA VAL A 159 6.69 -12.17 21.25
C VAL A 159 5.74 -11.83 22.40
N SER A 160 6.26 -11.24 23.47
CA SER A 160 5.44 -10.68 24.54
C SER A 160 5.03 -9.27 24.15
N LEU A 161 3.78 -9.11 23.73
CA LEU A 161 3.18 -7.79 23.52
C LEU A 161 2.50 -7.33 24.80
N ASP A 162 2.77 -6.10 25.23
CA ASP A 162 2.03 -5.48 26.31
C ASP A 162 0.58 -5.26 25.86
N THR A 163 -0.34 -6.02 26.47
CA THR A 163 -1.79 -5.91 26.21
C THR A 163 -2.28 -4.47 26.40
N LYS A 164 -1.65 -3.67 27.27
CA LYS A 164 -1.98 -2.25 27.46
C LYS A 164 -1.74 -1.43 26.19
N HIS A 165 -0.68 -1.72 25.43
CA HIS A 165 -0.40 -1.04 24.17
C HIS A 165 -1.42 -1.40 23.09
N VAL A 166 -1.79 -2.69 22.98
CA VAL A 166 -2.83 -3.14 22.06
C VAL A 166 -4.19 -2.52 22.43
N ILE A 167 -4.55 -2.53 23.72
CA ILE A 167 -5.80 -1.94 24.22
C ILE A 167 -5.81 -0.42 24.05
N ALA A 168 -4.69 0.26 24.30
CA ALA A 168 -4.57 1.71 24.10
C ALA A 168 -4.79 2.07 22.62
N TRP A 169 -4.15 1.35 21.70
CA TRP A 169 -4.31 1.57 20.27
C TRP A 169 -5.74 1.28 19.80
N VAL A 170 -6.37 0.21 20.28
CA VAL A 170 -7.78 -0.11 20.00
C VAL A 170 -8.72 0.97 20.54
N LYS A 171 -8.44 1.50 21.74
CA LYS A 171 -9.24 2.58 22.36
C LYS A 171 -9.14 3.88 21.55
N GLU A 172 -7.95 4.22 21.09
CA GLU A 172 -7.69 5.42 20.29
C GLU A 172 -8.34 5.34 18.89
N ASN A 173 -8.37 4.16 18.29
CA ASN A 173 -8.92 3.93 16.94
C ASN A 173 -10.38 3.46 16.93
N ASN A 174 -11.09 3.54 18.06
CA ASN A 174 -12.45 3.00 18.18
C ASN A 174 -13.45 3.79 17.31
N LEU A 175 -14.01 3.13 16.31
CA LEU A 175 -14.94 3.74 15.34
C LEU A 175 -16.15 4.42 15.99
N ARG A 176 -16.65 3.87 17.11
CA ARG A 176 -17.78 4.44 17.87
C ARG A 176 -17.42 5.77 18.53
N PHE A 177 -16.18 5.89 19.01
CA PHE A 177 -15.68 7.12 19.62
C PHE A 177 -15.52 8.22 18.57
N LEU A 178 -14.94 7.88 17.41
CA LEU A 178 -14.78 8.81 16.28
C LEU A 178 -16.12 9.26 15.69
N GLN A 179 -17.13 8.38 15.60
CA GLN A 179 -18.49 8.75 15.16
C GLN A 179 -19.15 9.77 16.09
N ARG A 180 -19.01 9.60 17.42
CA ARG A 180 -19.55 10.55 18.42
C ARG A 180 -18.86 11.92 18.35
N LEU A 181 -17.54 11.94 18.14
CA LEU A 181 -16.79 13.19 17.98
C LEU A 181 -17.22 13.96 16.72
N ARG A 182 -17.55 13.26 15.63
CA ARG A 182 -18.06 13.89 14.40
C ARG A 182 -19.47 14.46 14.58
N ALA A 183 -20.36 13.74 15.26
CA ALA A 183 -21.72 14.21 15.54
C ALA A 183 -21.76 15.49 16.40
N ARG A 184 -20.88 15.59 17.41
CA ARG A 184 -20.76 16.82 18.24
C ARG A 184 -20.18 18.02 17.50
N ARG A 185 -19.39 17.79 16.45
CA ARG A 185 -18.84 18.89 15.64
C ARG A 185 -19.89 19.48 14.70
N SER A 186 -20.82 18.67 14.19
CA SER A 186 -21.95 19.13 13.35
C SER A 186 -23.09 19.79 14.12
N GLU A 187 -23.11 19.70 15.45
CA GLU A 187 -24.09 20.40 16.32
C GLU A 187 -23.60 21.79 16.76
N ASN A 188 -22.33 22.12 16.50
CA ASN A 188 -21.69 23.37 16.92
C ASN A 188 -21.32 24.31 15.75
N ASP A 189 -21.67 23.94 14.51
CA ASP A 189 -21.62 24.77 13.29
C ASP A 189 -23.06 25.11 12.87
#